data_AF-A0A9X1Y464-F1
#
_entry.id   AF-A0A9X1Y464-F1
#
_cell.length_a   1.000
_cell.length_b   1.000
_cell.length_c   1.000
_cell.angle_alpha   90.00
_cell.angle_beta   90.00
_cell.angle_gamma   90.00
#
_symmetry.space_group_name_H-M   'P 1'
#
loop_
_entity.id
_entity.type
_entity.pdbx_description
1 polymer ?
#
loop_
_entity_poly.entity_id
_entity_poly.type
_entity_poly.pdbx_seq_one_letter_code
_entity_poly.pdbx_strand_id
1 'polypeptide(L)'
;MRALLLPIGALVALLAYQRPDWVAGVESGLAAVNERLAGLGNAFAQRPGTIAARADEAAPDRAEALAAVERAAAARRDLFAAAQDAPPAAGRRDASPEAEAPAKGAARARVEALLREAAATLAGSEALGELRAMQAARLQRTALREQLARQRLAGDAQAADTESRLAAAEAELSGRADAFTQRLGGIGVNVSREAAENLAVSVNGDEVVALLGAYGNIERLEGELREAVAEAQDNEALVRRYYALHATLLAVLETVQEETLSRIDTVYRPRLEAIDRDTAALRGEAQTLLRDAREAPLRAALEANLRAHELTLRATGLYRRYLQDQRNGLATALERTRAARQVADNTARTATLALDVAGMMRNGGRDVGAVLTARPPVLVPFGGTVLRREFEGLSRRMGEAGS
;
A
#
# COMPACT_ATOMS: atom_id res chain seq x y z
N MET A 1 12.60 -26.46 3.26
CA MET A 1 12.66 -25.48 4.37
C MET A 1 11.31 -24.79 4.48
N ARG A 2 10.52 -25.15 5.50
CA ARG A 2 9.24 -24.51 5.83
C ARG A 2 9.55 -23.36 6.79
N ALA A 3 9.48 -22.11 6.33
CA ALA A 3 9.61 -20.93 7.18
C ALA A 3 8.85 -19.75 6.57
N LEU A 4 8.00 -19.13 7.40
CA LEU A 4 7.45 -17.77 7.29
C LEU A 4 6.47 -17.48 6.13
N LEU A 5 5.38 -18.23 6.08
CA LEU A 5 4.08 -17.73 5.62
C LEU A 5 3.24 -17.46 6.86
N LEU A 6 3.24 -16.23 7.36
CA LEU A 6 2.21 -15.77 8.29
C LEU A 6 1.01 -15.32 7.44
N PRO A 7 -0.15 -15.98 7.53
CA PRO A 7 -1.32 -15.61 6.75
C PRO A 7 -1.85 -14.24 7.22
N ILE A 8 -2.22 -13.38 6.28
CA ILE A 8 -3.41 -12.50 6.21
C ILE A 8 -4.24 -12.40 7.51
N GLY A 9 -4.65 -13.57 8.01
CA GLY A 9 -5.37 -13.71 9.26
C GLY A 9 -4.67 -13.04 10.45
N ALA A 10 -3.35 -12.89 10.50
CA ALA A 10 -2.64 -12.34 11.65
C ALA A 10 -2.71 -10.80 11.75
N LEU A 11 -3.03 -10.05 10.69
CA LEU A 11 -3.17 -8.59 10.73
C LEU A 11 -4.61 -8.19 11.06
N VAL A 12 -5.58 -8.85 10.42
CA VAL A 12 -7.01 -8.74 10.73
C VAL A 12 -7.31 -9.39 12.09
N ALA A 13 -6.68 -10.52 12.43
CA ALA A 13 -6.72 -11.05 13.79
C ALA A 13 -5.84 -10.24 14.75
N LEU A 14 -4.77 -9.52 14.40
CA LEU A 14 -4.18 -8.62 15.43
C LEU A 14 -5.16 -7.53 15.84
N LEU A 15 -5.98 -7.05 14.89
CA LEU A 15 -7.02 -6.05 15.10
C LEU A 15 -8.31 -6.64 15.70
N ALA A 16 -8.64 -7.91 15.42
CA ALA A 16 -9.86 -8.59 15.89
C ALA A 16 -9.67 -9.55 17.10
N TYR A 17 -8.46 -10.08 17.32
CA TYR A 17 -8.12 -11.07 18.35
C TYR A 17 -7.72 -10.42 19.67
N GLN A 18 -7.35 -9.12 19.69
CA GLN A 18 -6.87 -8.55 20.94
C GLN A 18 -7.95 -8.31 22.00
N ARG A 19 -9.23 -8.04 21.68
CA ARG A 19 -10.37 -8.04 22.64
C ARG A 19 -11.77 -8.17 21.99
N PRO A 20 -12.39 -9.37 21.94
CA PRO A 20 -13.77 -9.55 21.44
C PRO A 20 -14.86 -8.90 22.32
N ASP A 21 -14.54 -8.54 23.57
CA ASP A 21 -15.52 -8.00 24.54
C ASP A 21 -15.82 -6.50 24.34
N TRP A 22 -15.14 -5.84 23.39
CA TRP A 22 -15.25 -4.38 23.16
C TRP A 22 -16.32 -3.99 22.14
N VAL A 23 -16.80 -4.97 21.36
CA VAL A 23 -17.77 -4.82 20.27
C VAL A 23 -19.12 -4.39 20.85
N ALA A 24 -19.69 -5.14 21.80
CA ALA A 24 -21.03 -4.84 22.36
C ALA A 24 -21.16 -3.54 23.19
N GLY A 25 -20.08 -3.03 23.77
CA GLY A 25 -20.12 -1.88 24.70
C GLY A 25 -19.85 -0.52 24.05
N VAL A 26 -19.26 -0.50 22.86
CA VAL A 26 -18.84 0.70 22.12
C VAL A 26 -19.82 1.04 20.99
N GLU A 27 -20.56 0.03 20.51
CA GLU A 27 -21.53 0.05 19.40
C GLU A 27 -22.64 1.10 19.52
N SER A 28 -23.35 1.16 20.64
CA SER A 28 -24.45 2.12 20.83
C SER A 28 -23.98 3.56 21.09
N GLY A 29 -22.77 3.73 21.65
CA GLY A 29 -22.21 5.03 22.01
C GLY A 29 -21.60 5.78 20.82
N LEU A 30 -20.99 5.07 19.86
CA LEU A 30 -20.34 5.68 18.69
C LEU A 30 -21.34 6.07 17.59
N ALA A 31 -22.42 5.30 17.38
CA ALA A 31 -23.41 5.59 16.34
C ALA A 31 -24.11 6.95 16.56
N ALA A 32 -24.52 7.26 17.79
CA ALA A 32 -25.17 8.54 18.15
C ALA A 32 -24.23 9.75 18.05
N VAL A 33 -22.93 9.51 18.13
CA VAL A 33 -21.89 10.53 18.09
C VAL A 33 -21.49 10.81 16.66
N ASN A 34 -21.34 9.76 15.87
CA ASN A 34 -20.95 9.90 14.47
C ASN A 34 -22.05 10.54 13.64
N GLU A 35 -23.33 10.38 13.97
CA GLU A 35 -24.40 11.12 13.28
C GLU A 35 -24.33 12.65 13.56
N ARG A 36 -23.86 13.05 14.76
CA ARG A 36 -23.60 14.46 15.11
C ARG A 36 -22.28 14.99 14.56
N LEU A 37 -21.23 14.16 14.47
CA LEU A 37 -19.94 14.53 13.89
C LEU A 37 -19.93 14.45 12.37
N ALA A 38 -20.79 13.66 11.72
CA ALA A 38 -20.91 13.57 10.26
C ALA A 38 -21.38 14.88 9.62
N GLY A 39 -22.17 15.69 10.34
CA GLY A 39 -22.51 17.06 9.94
C GLY A 39 -21.30 18.01 9.91
N LEU A 40 -20.25 17.70 10.68
CA LEU A 40 -18.95 18.39 10.63
C LEU A 40 -17.98 17.70 9.65
N GLY A 41 -18.09 16.37 9.51
CA GLY A 41 -17.18 15.43 8.83
C GLY A 41 -16.89 15.67 7.35
N ASN A 42 -17.79 16.34 6.62
CA ASN A 42 -17.65 16.49 5.17
C ASN A 42 -16.49 17.43 4.76
N ALA A 43 -16.08 18.35 5.63
CA ALA A 43 -14.88 19.16 5.45
C ALA A 43 -13.57 18.40 5.77
N PHE A 44 -13.66 17.19 6.32
CA PHE A 44 -12.53 16.42 6.83
C PHE A 44 -12.02 15.34 5.86
N ALA A 45 -12.89 14.76 5.02
CA ALA A 45 -12.57 13.68 4.08
C ALA A 45 -11.86 14.14 2.79
N GLN A 46 -12.11 15.35 2.32
CA GLN A 46 -11.63 15.81 1.00
C GLN A 46 -10.31 16.61 1.06
N ARG A 47 -9.22 16.03 1.60
CA ARG A 47 -7.88 16.64 1.43
C ARG A 47 -7.14 16.01 0.25
N PRO A 48 -6.79 16.80 -0.79
CA PRO A 48 -5.96 16.30 -1.88
C PRO A 48 -4.60 15.84 -1.35
N GLY A 49 -4.15 14.66 -1.78
CA GLY A 49 -2.78 14.16 -1.55
C GLY A 49 -2.65 12.85 -0.79
N THR A 50 -3.69 12.29 -0.16
CA THR A 50 -3.57 10.98 0.51
C THR A 50 -3.54 9.83 -0.50
N ILE A 51 -3.00 8.67 -0.10
CA ILE A 51 -3.13 7.41 -0.86
C ILE A 51 -4.61 7.09 -1.06
N ALA A 52 -5.43 7.18 -0.02
CA ALA A 52 -6.86 6.93 -0.12
C ALA A 52 -7.55 7.86 -1.12
N ALA A 53 -7.21 9.16 -1.14
CA ALA A 53 -7.78 10.11 -2.10
C ALA A 53 -7.31 9.91 -3.54
N ARG A 54 -6.15 9.25 -3.73
CA ARG A 54 -5.59 8.91 -5.05
C ARG A 54 -5.98 7.51 -5.53
N ALA A 55 -6.46 6.67 -4.63
CA ALA A 55 -6.90 5.32 -4.94
C ALA A 55 -8.20 5.35 -5.73
N ASP A 56 -8.27 4.49 -6.74
CA ASP A 56 -9.46 4.27 -7.56
C ASP A 56 -10.55 3.55 -6.75
N GLU A 57 -11.80 3.77 -7.15
CA GLU A 57 -12.99 3.10 -6.61
C GLU A 57 -13.16 1.69 -7.18
N ALA A 58 -12.35 1.32 -8.18
CA ALA A 58 -12.22 -0.03 -8.69
C ALA A 58 -10.92 -0.70 -8.23
N ALA A 59 -10.92 -2.02 -8.17
CA ALA A 59 -9.67 -2.77 -8.02
C ALA A 59 -8.84 -2.66 -9.30
N PRO A 60 -7.51 -2.43 -9.20
CA PRO A 60 -6.66 -2.39 -10.38
C PRO A 60 -6.63 -3.77 -11.02
N ASP A 61 -6.61 -3.78 -12.36
CA ASP A 61 -6.32 -5.02 -13.06
C ASP A 61 -4.88 -5.48 -12.77
N ARG A 62 -4.59 -6.74 -13.11
CA ARG A 62 -3.27 -7.34 -12.85
C ARG A 62 -2.15 -6.59 -13.58
N ALA A 63 -2.38 -6.17 -14.82
CA ALA A 63 -1.35 -5.54 -15.64
C ALA A 63 -1.00 -4.15 -15.10
N GLU A 64 -2.00 -3.38 -14.68
CA GLU A 64 -1.84 -2.08 -14.07
C GLU A 64 -1.08 -2.17 -12.73
N ALA A 65 -1.53 -3.05 -11.84
CA ALA A 65 -0.89 -3.28 -10.55
C ALA A 65 0.59 -3.69 -10.71
N LEU A 66 0.86 -4.65 -11.60
CA LEU A 66 2.22 -5.10 -11.88
C LEU A 66 3.08 -3.97 -12.48
N ALA A 67 2.55 -3.20 -13.43
CA ALA A 67 3.27 -2.11 -14.07
C ALA A 67 3.64 -1.00 -13.07
N ALA A 68 2.77 -0.68 -12.13
CA ALA A 68 3.05 0.30 -11.07
C ALA A 68 4.21 -0.18 -10.16
N VAL A 69 4.17 -1.44 -9.73
CA VAL A 69 5.21 -2.05 -8.89
C VAL A 69 6.53 -2.16 -9.66
N GLU A 70 6.49 -2.49 -10.96
CA GLU A 70 7.68 -2.58 -11.80
C GLU A 70 8.39 -1.24 -11.99
N ARG A 71 7.64 -0.16 -12.17
CA ARG A 71 8.22 1.20 -12.23
C ARG A 71 8.93 1.55 -10.93
N ALA A 72 8.33 1.24 -9.78
CA ALA A 72 8.97 1.43 -8.48
C ALA A 72 10.21 0.54 -8.31
N ALA A 73 10.14 -0.73 -8.72
CA ALA A 73 11.26 -1.67 -8.64
C ALA A 73 12.44 -1.23 -9.52
N ALA A 74 12.17 -0.73 -10.73
CA ALA A 74 13.18 -0.18 -11.62
C ALA A 74 13.90 1.00 -10.99
N ALA A 75 13.17 2.01 -10.50
CA ALA A 75 13.77 3.16 -9.86
C ALA A 75 14.60 2.81 -8.61
N ARG A 76 14.16 1.81 -7.83
CA ARG A 76 14.93 1.30 -6.69
C ARG A 76 16.24 0.66 -7.14
N ARG A 77 16.22 -0.15 -8.20
CA ARG A 77 17.44 -0.75 -8.76
C ARG A 77 18.42 0.32 -9.24
N ASP A 78 17.93 1.33 -9.95
CA ASP A 78 18.77 2.44 -10.44
C ASP A 78 19.44 3.19 -9.28
N LEU A 79 18.68 3.45 -8.21
CA LEU A 79 19.21 4.06 -6.98
C LEU A 79 20.29 3.18 -6.31
N PHE A 80 20.10 1.86 -6.30
CA PHE A 80 21.09 0.94 -5.74
C PHE A 80 22.34 0.81 -6.61
N ALA A 81 22.20 0.76 -7.94
CA ALA A 81 23.33 0.71 -8.87
C ALA A 81 24.20 1.98 -8.74
N ALA A 82 23.56 3.15 -8.71
CA ALA A 82 24.24 4.42 -8.49
C ALA A 82 24.99 4.51 -7.14
N ALA A 83 24.58 3.73 -6.14
CA ALA A 83 25.28 3.65 -4.85
C ALA A 83 26.48 2.69 -4.86
N GLN A 84 26.52 1.71 -5.77
CA GLN A 84 27.60 0.74 -5.90
C GLN A 84 28.72 1.21 -6.86
N ASP A 85 28.35 1.93 -7.93
CA ASP A 85 29.30 2.53 -8.88
C ASP A 85 30.00 3.77 -8.32
N ALA A 86 29.61 4.23 -7.13
CA ALA A 86 30.32 5.28 -6.41
C ALA A 86 31.71 4.72 -5.99
N PRO A 87 32.81 5.29 -6.50
CA PRO A 87 34.13 4.79 -6.15
C PRO A 87 34.35 4.90 -4.64
N PRO A 88 35.09 3.95 -4.03
CA PRO A 88 35.41 4.05 -2.61
C PRO A 88 36.04 5.41 -2.35
N ALA A 89 35.67 6.05 -1.24
CA ALA A 89 36.11 7.39 -0.83
C ALA A 89 37.62 7.47 -0.49
N ALA A 90 38.45 6.73 -1.21
CA ALA A 90 39.89 6.83 -1.21
C ALA A 90 40.32 7.92 -2.20
N GLY A 91 40.57 9.13 -1.69
CA GLY A 91 41.61 10.00 -2.24
C GLY A 91 41.20 11.17 -3.14
N ARG A 92 39.92 11.44 -3.41
CA ARG A 92 39.54 12.68 -4.12
C ARG A 92 39.33 13.84 -3.15
N ARG A 93 40.39 14.64 -2.94
CA ARG A 93 40.32 15.93 -2.23
C ARG A 93 39.58 17.03 -3.03
N ASP A 94 39.29 16.81 -4.31
CA ASP A 94 38.79 17.87 -5.21
C ASP A 94 37.39 17.61 -5.81
N ALA A 95 36.65 16.59 -5.35
CA ALA A 95 35.25 16.45 -5.71
C ALA A 95 34.39 17.27 -4.73
N SER A 96 33.90 18.43 -5.16
CA SER A 96 33.00 19.27 -4.35
C SER A 96 31.81 18.45 -3.82
N PRO A 97 31.64 18.33 -2.49
CA PRO A 97 30.55 17.55 -1.88
C PRO A 97 29.15 18.04 -2.27
N GLU A 98 29.03 19.26 -2.78
CA GLU A 98 27.78 19.96 -3.06
C GLU A 98 27.02 19.45 -4.29
N ALA A 99 27.66 18.78 -5.26
CA ALA A 99 26.98 18.30 -6.48
C ALA A 99 26.40 16.88 -6.37
N GLU A 100 26.97 16.03 -5.50
CA GLU A 100 26.57 14.63 -5.35
C GLU A 100 25.36 14.43 -4.42
N ALA A 101 25.22 15.29 -3.40
CA ALA A 101 24.10 15.29 -2.47
C ALA A 101 22.72 15.57 -3.13
N PRO A 102 22.56 16.60 -4.00
CA PRO A 102 21.27 16.89 -4.63
C PRO A 102 20.82 15.80 -5.61
N ALA A 103 21.74 15.17 -6.36
CA ALA A 103 21.41 14.09 -7.30
C ALA A 103 20.91 12.82 -6.58
N LYS A 104 21.56 12.43 -5.47
CA LYS A 104 21.11 11.32 -4.61
C LYS A 104 19.76 11.66 -3.94
N GLY A 105 19.54 12.91 -3.58
CA GLY A 105 18.25 13.41 -3.06
C GLY A 105 17.12 13.28 -4.09
N ALA A 106 17.34 13.71 -5.33
CA ALA A 106 16.36 13.62 -6.41
C ALA A 106 16.00 12.15 -6.76
N ALA A 107 16.98 11.25 -6.79
CA ALA A 107 16.75 9.83 -7.04
C ALA A 107 15.91 9.17 -5.92
N ARG A 108 16.20 9.49 -4.65
CA ARG A 108 15.38 9.03 -3.51
C ARG A 108 13.96 9.57 -3.58
N ALA A 109 13.78 10.86 -3.85
CA ALA A 109 12.48 11.48 -4.01
C ALA A 109 11.65 10.83 -5.14
N ARG A 110 12.30 10.46 -6.25
CA ARG A 110 11.66 9.72 -7.35
C ARG A 110 11.20 8.32 -6.92
N VAL A 111 12.03 7.59 -6.17
CA VAL A 111 11.66 6.28 -5.62
C VAL A 111 10.45 6.41 -4.71
N GLU A 112 10.46 7.36 -3.78
CA GLU A 112 9.32 7.60 -2.89
C GLU A 112 8.06 7.97 -3.65
N ALA A 113 8.15 8.82 -4.68
CA ALA A 113 7.01 9.20 -5.50
C ALA A 113 6.39 7.98 -6.21
N LEU A 114 7.22 7.11 -6.80
CA LEU A 114 6.76 5.90 -7.47
C LEU A 114 6.20 4.86 -6.48
N LEU A 115 6.76 4.76 -5.27
CA LEU A 115 6.19 3.92 -4.22
C LEU A 115 4.81 4.43 -3.79
N ARG A 116 4.63 5.75 -3.65
CA ARG A 116 3.32 6.35 -3.34
C ARG A 116 2.32 6.19 -4.49
N GLU A 117 2.77 6.20 -5.73
CA GLU A 117 1.93 5.93 -6.89
C GLU A 117 1.48 4.46 -6.89
N ALA A 118 2.41 3.52 -6.77
CA ALA A 118 2.09 2.10 -6.67
C ALA A 118 1.19 1.79 -5.46
N ALA A 119 1.39 2.49 -4.34
CA ALA A 119 0.53 2.42 -3.16
C ALA A 119 -0.90 2.87 -3.46
N ALA A 120 -1.08 3.97 -4.21
CA ALA A 120 -2.41 4.44 -4.60
C ALA A 120 -3.11 3.46 -5.56
N THR A 121 -2.39 2.95 -6.58
CA THR A 121 -2.92 1.92 -7.47
C THR A 121 -3.34 0.68 -6.69
N LEU A 122 -2.47 0.15 -5.84
CA LEU A 122 -2.75 -1.05 -5.06
C LEU A 122 -3.83 -0.82 -3.98
N ALA A 123 -4.01 0.40 -3.49
CA ALA A 123 -5.10 0.75 -2.58
C ALA A 123 -6.48 0.76 -3.24
N GLY A 124 -6.54 0.81 -4.58
CA GLY A 124 -7.78 0.78 -5.34
C GLY A 124 -8.60 -0.47 -5.05
N SER A 125 -9.88 -0.31 -4.76
CA SER A 125 -10.77 -1.43 -4.47
C SER A 125 -12.25 -1.06 -4.64
N GLU A 126 -13.05 -2.03 -5.07
CA GLU A 126 -14.50 -1.90 -5.10
C GLU A 126 -15.09 -1.60 -3.71
N ALA A 127 -14.43 -2.06 -2.65
CA ALA A 127 -14.80 -1.74 -1.28
C ALA A 127 -14.68 -0.23 -0.98
N LEU A 128 -13.65 0.44 -1.51
CA LEU A 128 -13.49 1.88 -1.38
C LEU A 128 -14.58 2.64 -2.14
N GLY A 129 -14.95 2.16 -3.33
CA GLY A 129 -16.08 2.69 -4.09
C GLY A 129 -17.40 2.59 -3.32
N GLU A 130 -17.71 1.42 -2.76
CA GLU A 130 -18.93 1.24 -1.96
C GLU A 130 -18.91 2.09 -0.68
N LEU A 131 -17.77 2.22 0.00
CA LEU A 131 -17.64 3.11 1.16
C LEU A 131 -18.00 4.56 0.81
N ARG A 132 -17.43 5.09 -0.27
CA ARG A 132 -17.71 6.46 -0.73
C ARG A 132 -19.14 6.63 -1.18
N ALA A 133 -19.70 5.63 -1.84
CA ALA A 133 -21.11 5.63 -2.22
C ALA A 133 -22.05 5.60 -1.00
N MET A 134 -21.70 4.86 0.06
CA MET A 134 -22.41 4.90 1.34
C MET A 134 -22.32 6.28 1.99
N GLN A 135 -21.15 6.92 1.98
CA GLN A 135 -20.97 8.27 2.50
C GLN A 135 -21.83 9.28 1.71
N ALA A 136 -21.85 9.20 0.38
CA ALA A 136 -22.66 10.04 -0.49
C ALA A 136 -24.18 9.83 -0.24
N ALA A 137 -24.63 8.57 -0.18
CA ALA A 137 -26.01 8.24 0.12
C ALA A 137 -26.44 8.76 1.51
N ARG A 138 -25.55 8.70 2.51
CA ARG A 138 -25.80 9.29 3.84
C ARG A 138 -25.98 10.79 3.80
N LEU A 139 -25.15 11.51 3.05
CA LEU A 139 -25.27 12.96 2.89
C LEU A 139 -26.61 13.33 2.25
N GLN A 140 -27.00 12.60 1.19
CA GLN A 140 -28.29 12.77 0.54
C GLN A 140 -29.45 12.50 1.51
N ARG A 141 -29.38 11.43 2.31
CA ARG A 141 -30.38 11.11 3.34
C ARG A 141 -30.52 12.24 4.36
N THR A 142 -29.41 12.80 4.84
CA THR A 142 -29.42 13.93 5.79
C THR A 142 -30.08 15.17 5.16
N ALA A 143 -29.72 15.51 3.92
CA ALA A 143 -30.32 16.64 3.21
C ALA A 143 -31.84 16.46 3.00
N LEU A 144 -32.29 15.24 2.67
CA LEU A 144 -33.72 14.91 2.55
C LEU A 144 -34.45 15.04 3.89
N ARG A 145 -33.85 14.62 5.01
CA ARG A 145 -34.42 14.80 6.35
C ARG A 145 -34.58 16.28 6.70
N GLU A 146 -33.58 17.10 6.43
CA GLU A 146 -33.65 18.55 6.66
C GLU A 146 -34.69 19.23 5.75
N GLN A 147 -34.79 18.81 4.50
CA GLN A 147 -35.82 19.28 3.58
C GLN A 147 -37.23 18.91 4.09
N LEU A 148 -37.45 17.66 4.48
CA LEU A 148 -38.72 17.18 5.00
C LEU A 148 -39.13 17.94 6.28
N ALA A 149 -38.18 18.18 7.18
CA ALA A 149 -38.43 18.96 8.40
C ALA A 149 -38.89 20.40 8.06
N ARG A 150 -38.24 21.06 7.10
CA ARG A 150 -38.65 22.40 6.64
C ARG A 150 -40.04 22.40 5.99
N GLN A 151 -40.33 21.42 5.13
CA GLN A 151 -41.63 21.29 4.48
C GLN A 151 -42.77 21.04 5.47
N ARG A 152 -42.53 20.20 6.49
CA ARG A 152 -43.50 19.94 7.56
C ARG A 152 -43.79 21.19 8.39
N LEU A 153 -42.78 21.99 8.71
CA LEU A 153 -42.97 23.27 9.39
C LEU A 153 -43.75 24.29 8.54
N ALA A 154 -43.60 24.24 7.22
CA ALA A 154 -44.28 25.13 6.28
C ALA A 154 -45.69 24.67 5.86
N GLY A 155 -46.12 23.45 6.22
CA GLY A 155 -47.38 22.87 5.76
C GLY A 155 -47.41 22.52 4.27
N ASP A 156 -46.25 22.21 3.69
CA ASP A 156 -46.08 21.96 2.25
C ASP A 156 -46.60 20.57 1.85
N ALA A 157 -47.43 20.51 0.80
CA ALA A 157 -47.96 19.27 0.22
C ALA A 157 -46.87 18.36 -0.37
N GLN A 158 -45.68 18.91 -0.68
CA GLN A 158 -44.52 18.14 -1.15
C GLN A 158 -43.86 17.27 -0.07
N ALA A 159 -44.27 17.38 1.20
CA ALA A 159 -43.72 16.56 2.28
C ALA A 159 -43.86 15.05 2.02
N ALA A 160 -44.97 14.62 1.40
CA ALA A 160 -45.20 13.21 1.09
C ALA A 160 -44.23 12.66 0.02
N ASP A 161 -43.88 13.45 -0.99
CA ASP A 161 -42.88 13.09 -2.01
C ASP A 161 -41.49 12.97 -1.38
N THR A 162 -41.09 13.96 -0.58
CA THR A 162 -39.79 13.94 0.12
C THR A 162 -39.67 12.77 1.08
N GLU A 163 -40.77 12.37 1.74
CA GLU A 163 -40.83 11.18 2.59
C GLU A 163 -40.62 9.88 1.80
N SER A 164 -41.22 9.76 0.61
CA SER A 164 -40.97 8.63 -0.29
C SER A 164 -39.51 8.57 -0.75
N ARG A 165 -38.94 9.72 -1.13
CA ARG A 165 -37.52 9.83 -1.50
C ARG A 165 -36.57 9.50 -0.35
N LEU A 166 -36.93 9.87 0.88
CA LEU A 166 -36.16 9.51 2.08
C LEU A 166 -36.19 7.99 2.32
N ALA A 167 -37.35 7.35 2.21
CA ALA A 167 -37.46 5.90 2.33
C ALA A 167 -36.64 5.16 1.26
N ALA A 168 -36.66 5.65 0.02
CA ALA A 168 -35.82 5.10 -1.06
C ALA A 168 -34.32 5.26 -0.76
N ALA A 169 -33.89 6.42 -0.25
CA ALA A 169 -32.49 6.66 0.13
C ALA A 169 -32.06 5.78 1.31
N GLU A 170 -32.95 5.49 2.27
CA GLU A 170 -32.68 4.57 3.38
C GLU A 170 -32.53 3.12 2.90
N ALA A 171 -33.39 2.68 1.96
CA ALA A 171 -33.27 1.37 1.33
C ALA A 171 -31.98 1.24 0.50
N GLU A 172 -31.60 2.28 -0.26
CA GLU A 172 -30.34 2.32 -1.00
C GLU A 172 -29.14 2.22 -0.06
N LEU A 173 -29.13 3.00 1.03
CA LEU A 173 -28.06 2.95 2.02
C LEU A 173 -27.93 1.55 2.62
N SER A 174 -29.05 0.87 2.86
CA SER A 174 -29.05 -0.52 3.33
C SER A 174 -28.41 -1.47 2.33
N GLY A 175 -28.81 -1.39 1.06
CA GLY A 175 -28.24 -2.24 0.00
C GLY A 175 -26.74 -1.99 -0.20
N ARG A 176 -26.29 -0.73 -0.08
CA ARG A 176 -24.86 -0.38 -0.14
C ARG A 176 -24.07 -0.90 1.05
N ALA A 177 -24.63 -0.92 2.25
CA ALA A 177 -23.98 -1.54 3.41
C ALA A 177 -23.73 -3.04 3.16
N ASP A 178 -24.71 -3.73 2.59
CA ASP A 178 -24.59 -5.16 2.26
C ASP A 178 -23.54 -5.36 1.14
N ALA A 179 -23.58 -4.56 0.08
CA ALA A 179 -22.55 -4.59 -0.98
C ALA A 179 -21.15 -4.33 -0.41
N PHE A 180 -20.99 -3.33 0.46
CA PHE A 180 -19.72 -2.99 1.07
C PHE A 180 -19.15 -4.14 1.91
N THR A 181 -19.98 -4.78 2.74
CA THR A 181 -19.56 -5.98 3.49
C THR A 181 -19.12 -7.12 2.56
N GLN A 182 -19.82 -7.33 1.45
CA GLN A 182 -19.44 -8.32 0.45
C GLN A 182 -18.10 -7.99 -0.21
N ARG A 183 -17.86 -6.73 -0.59
CA ARG A 183 -16.59 -6.28 -1.19
C ARG A 183 -15.42 -6.43 -0.21
N LEU A 184 -15.62 -6.12 1.07
CA LEU A 184 -14.64 -6.37 2.11
C LEU A 184 -14.34 -7.87 2.27
N GLY A 185 -15.37 -8.73 2.21
CA GLY A 185 -15.19 -10.18 2.22
C GLY A 185 -14.34 -10.67 1.03
N GLY A 186 -14.51 -10.06 -0.15
CA GLY A 186 -13.72 -10.36 -1.35
C GLY A 186 -12.23 -10.07 -1.21
N ILE A 187 -11.83 -9.15 -0.33
CA ILE A 187 -10.43 -8.86 0.01
C ILE A 187 -9.99 -9.57 1.31
N GLY A 188 -10.76 -10.55 1.80
CA GLY A 188 -10.43 -11.37 2.97
C GLY A 188 -10.80 -10.76 4.31
N VAL A 189 -11.62 -9.70 4.33
CA VAL A 189 -11.99 -8.96 5.54
C VAL A 189 -13.48 -9.16 5.84
N ASN A 190 -13.76 -10.01 6.84
CA ASN A 190 -15.13 -10.22 7.30
C ASN A 190 -15.47 -9.22 8.41
N VAL A 191 -16.46 -8.36 8.16
CA VAL A 191 -16.98 -7.41 9.14
C VAL A 191 -18.49 -7.58 9.29
N SER A 192 -19.01 -7.27 10.47
CA SER A 192 -20.45 -7.17 10.65
C SER A 192 -20.99 -5.97 9.86
N ARG A 193 -22.28 -6.01 9.51
CA ARG A 193 -22.97 -4.90 8.86
C ARG A 193 -22.86 -3.61 9.67
N GLU A 194 -22.97 -3.70 10.99
CA GLU A 194 -22.80 -2.58 11.90
C GLU A 194 -21.37 -2.01 11.88
N ALA A 195 -20.34 -2.88 11.87
CA ALA A 195 -18.96 -2.43 11.74
C ALA A 195 -18.69 -1.73 10.39
N ALA A 196 -19.28 -2.24 9.30
CA ALA A 196 -19.21 -1.62 7.98
C ALA A 196 -19.90 -0.23 7.96
N GLU A 197 -21.08 -0.13 8.57
CA GLU A 197 -21.78 1.14 8.73
C GLU A 197 -20.98 2.14 9.57
N ASN A 198 -20.34 1.69 10.65
CA ASN A 198 -19.47 2.49 11.51
C ASN A 198 -18.21 2.96 10.78
N LEU A 199 -17.66 2.16 9.88
CA LEU A 199 -16.51 2.56 9.07
C LEU A 199 -16.87 3.70 8.12
N ALA A 200 -18.07 3.63 7.52
CA ALA A 200 -18.60 4.66 6.63
C ALA A 200 -18.91 5.99 7.31
N VAL A 201 -18.98 6.04 8.64
CA VAL A 201 -19.07 7.29 9.41
C VAL A 201 -17.75 7.66 10.09
N SER A 202 -16.72 6.80 10.04
CA SER A 202 -15.42 7.10 10.65
C SER A 202 -14.64 8.15 9.87
N VAL A 203 -13.96 9.04 10.59
CA VAL A 203 -13.12 10.12 10.01
C VAL A 203 -11.92 9.56 9.23
N ASN A 204 -11.49 8.33 9.52
CA ASN A 204 -10.41 7.63 8.83
C ASN A 204 -10.88 6.41 8.03
N GLY A 205 -12.18 6.30 7.72
CA GLY A 205 -12.75 5.15 7.01
C GLY A 205 -12.04 4.88 5.68
N ASP A 206 -11.83 5.93 4.89
CA ASP A 206 -11.16 5.87 3.58
C ASP A 206 -9.73 5.35 3.70
N GLU A 207 -8.95 5.83 4.68
CA GLU A 207 -7.58 5.34 4.88
C GLU A 207 -7.54 3.87 5.31
N VAL A 208 -8.48 3.44 6.15
CA VAL A 208 -8.58 2.04 6.57
C VAL A 208 -8.90 1.16 5.37
N VAL A 209 -9.90 1.53 4.55
CA VAL A 209 -10.26 0.71 3.36
C VAL A 209 -9.16 0.73 2.31
N ALA A 210 -8.49 1.86 2.08
CA ALA A 210 -7.34 1.95 1.20
C ALA A 210 -6.19 1.04 1.65
N LEU A 211 -5.91 0.96 2.96
CA LEU A 211 -4.91 0.05 3.52
C LEU A 211 -5.30 -1.42 3.31
N LEU A 212 -6.59 -1.76 3.50
CA LEU A 212 -7.09 -3.12 3.26
C LEU A 212 -7.05 -3.50 1.78
N GLY A 213 -7.41 -2.57 0.88
CA GLY A 213 -7.29 -2.74 -0.57
C GLY A 213 -5.84 -2.99 -0.99
N ALA A 214 -4.91 -2.17 -0.49
CA ALA A 214 -3.48 -2.34 -0.74
C ALA A 214 -3.00 -3.71 -0.30
N TYR A 215 -3.40 -4.16 0.88
CA TYR A 215 -3.05 -5.46 1.42
C TYR A 215 -3.57 -6.60 0.54
N GLY A 216 -4.87 -6.63 0.25
CA GLY A 216 -5.47 -7.70 -0.56
C GLY A 216 -4.91 -7.76 -1.99
N ASN A 217 -4.63 -6.61 -2.60
CA ASN A 217 -4.04 -6.56 -3.93
C ASN A 217 -2.56 -6.99 -3.94
N ILE A 218 -1.79 -6.64 -2.90
CA ILE A 218 -0.41 -7.09 -2.74
C ILE A 218 -0.34 -8.61 -2.57
N GLU A 219 -1.22 -9.19 -1.74
CA GLU A 219 -1.24 -10.63 -1.51
C GLU A 219 -1.64 -11.43 -2.74
N ARG A 220 -2.65 -10.95 -3.47
CA ARG A 220 -3.04 -11.53 -4.75
C ARG A 220 -1.87 -11.53 -5.74
N LEU A 221 -1.21 -10.38 -5.91
CA LEU A 221 -0.09 -10.27 -6.84
C LEU A 221 1.11 -11.13 -6.40
N GLU A 222 1.40 -11.18 -5.10
CA GLU A 222 2.47 -12.01 -4.54
C GLU A 222 2.19 -13.50 -4.71
N GLY A 223 0.94 -13.93 -4.54
CA GLY A 223 0.49 -15.29 -4.83
C GLY A 223 0.75 -15.68 -6.29
N GLU A 224 0.30 -14.85 -7.22
CA GLU A 224 0.49 -15.05 -8.66
C GLU A 224 1.98 -15.06 -9.07
N LEU A 225 2.79 -14.20 -8.46
CA LEU A 225 4.23 -14.14 -8.70
C LEU A 225 4.94 -15.41 -8.21
N ARG A 226 4.52 -15.94 -7.05
CA ARG A 226 5.08 -17.17 -6.48
C ARG A 226 4.78 -18.38 -7.36
N GLU A 227 3.55 -18.50 -7.84
CA GLU A 227 3.13 -19.56 -8.77
C GLU A 227 3.95 -19.52 -10.06
N ALA A 228 4.08 -18.33 -10.67
CA ALA A 228 4.84 -18.16 -11.91
C ALA A 228 6.32 -18.59 -11.78
N VAL A 229 6.94 -18.36 -10.61
CA VAL A 229 8.35 -18.73 -10.38
C VAL A 229 8.51 -20.20 -10.03
N ALA A 230 7.53 -20.81 -9.36
CA ALA A 230 7.54 -22.23 -9.07
C ALA A 230 7.56 -23.08 -10.37
N GLU A 231 6.92 -22.60 -11.43
CA GLU A 231 6.88 -23.26 -12.74
C GLU A 231 8.15 -23.05 -13.59
N ALA A 232 8.98 -22.06 -13.25
CA ALA A 232 10.12 -21.63 -14.07
C ALA A 232 11.37 -21.32 -13.23
N GLN A 233 11.70 -22.23 -12.30
CA GLN A 233 12.84 -22.10 -11.38
C GLN A 233 14.20 -22.05 -12.08
N ASP A 234 14.31 -22.62 -13.29
CA ASP A 234 15.54 -22.59 -14.09
C ASP A 234 15.72 -21.26 -14.85
N ASN A 235 14.70 -20.39 -14.86
CA ASN A 235 14.76 -19.09 -15.51
C ASN A 235 15.32 -18.04 -14.55
N GLU A 236 16.63 -17.80 -14.62
CA GLU A 236 17.35 -16.85 -13.78
C GLU A 236 16.77 -15.43 -13.82
N ALA A 237 16.32 -14.97 -14.99
CA ALA A 237 15.73 -13.65 -15.15
C ALA A 237 14.40 -13.55 -14.40
N LEU A 238 13.61 -14.61 -14.41
CA LEU A 238 12.34 -14.67 -13.70
C LEU A 238 12.54 -14.73 -12.18
N VAL A 239 13.49 -15.54 -11.71
CA VAL A 239 13.85 -15.63 -10.28
C VAL A 239 14.33 -14.27 -9.76
N ARG A 240 15.18 -13.57 -10.51
CA ARG A 240 15.64 -12.22 -10.15
C ARG A 240 14.48 -11.22 -10.09
N ARG A 241 13.60 -11.25 -11.09
CA ARG A 241 12.42 -10.38 -11.16
C ARG A 241 11.50 -10.61 -9.97
N TYR A 242 11.23 -11.87 -9.60
CA TYR A 242 10.40 -12.22 -8.46
C TYR A 242 10.88 -11.61 -7.15
N TYR A 243 12.14 -11.84 -6.77
CA TYR A 243 12.64 -11.33 -5.50
C TYR A 243 12.69 -9.79 -5.47
N ALA A 244 12.98 -9.15 -6.61
CA ALA A 244 12.93 -7.69 -6.72
C ALA A 244 11.50 -7.14 -6.56
N LEU A 245 10.51 -7.81 -7.17
CA LEU A 245 9.09 -7.43 -7.04
C LEU A 245 8.57 -7.67 -5.63
N HIS A 246 8.89 -8.82 -5.02
CA HIS A 246 8.51 -9.12 -3.64
C HIS A 246 9.03 -8.06 -2.66
N ALA A 247 10.31 -7.71 -2.77
CA ALA A 247 10.90 -6.64 -1.96
C ALA A 247 10.26 -5.27 -2.23
N THR A 248 9.77 -5.03 -3.45
CA THR A 248 9.08 -3.80 -3.83
C THR A 248 7.67 -3.74 -3.28
N LEU A 249 6.91 -4.84 -3.31
CA LEU A 249 5.59 -4.94 -2.69
C LEU A 249 5.63 -4.64 -1.21
N LEU A 250 6.64 -5.13 -0.48
CA LEU A 250 6.83 -4.80 0.93
C LEU A 250 7.13 -3.31 1.16
N ALA A 251 7.89 -2.66 0.27
CA ALA A 251 8.11 -1.22 0.35
C ALA A 251 6.86 -0.40 0.04
N VAL A 252 6.01 -0.88 -0.86
CA VAL A 252 4.71 -0.26 -1.13
C VAL A 252 3.83 -0.37 0.11
N LEU A 253 3.74 -1.56 0.72
CA LEU A 253 2.99 -1.75 1.97
C LEU A 253 3.50 -0.86 3.10
N GLU A 254 4.83 -0.76 3.28
CA GLU A 254 5.46 0.16 4.23
C GLU A 254 5.00 1.61 3.98
N THR A 255 4.99 2.05 2.72
CA THR A 255 4.57 3.40 2.33
C THR A 255 3.10 3.68 2.71
N VAL A 256 2.20 2.73 2.47
CA VAL A 256 0.77 2.86 2.85
C VAL A 256 0.63 2.93 4.38
N GLN A 257 1.35 2.07 5.10
CA GLN A 257 1.29 2.02 6.57
C GLN A 257 1.85 3.29 7.22
N GLU A 258 2.97 3.81 6.73
CA GLU A 258 3.58 5.05 7.19
C GLU A 258 2.67 6.25 6.98
N GLU A 259 2.06 6.35 5.80
CA GLU A 259 1.16 7.47 5.49
C GLU A 259 -0.09 7.44 6.39
N THR A 260 -0.70 6.28 6.56
CA THR A 260 -1.86 6.11 7.46
C THR A 260 -1.51 6.42 8.92
N LEU A 261 -0.34 5.97 9.40
CA LEU A 261 0.14 6.27 10.75
C LEU A 261 0.38 7.78 10.94
N SER A 262 1.04 8.41 9.97
CA SER A 262 1.28 9.85 9.96
C SER A 262 -0.02 10.64 10.01
N ARG A 263 -1.06 10.19 9.31
CA ARG A 263 -2.38 10.84 9.32
C ARG A 263 -3.08 10.75 10.68
N ILE A 264 -2.99 9.61 11.35
CA ILE A 264 -3.50 9.48 12.73
C ILE A 264 -2.81 10.51 13.64
N ASP A 265 -1.48 10.60 13.55
CA ASP A 265 -0.69 11.45 14.44
C ASP A 265 -0.83 12.95 14.14
N THR A 266 -0.90 13.33 12.85
CA THR A 266 -0.80 14.74 12.42
C THR A 266 -2.13 15.37 12.02
N VAL A 267 -3.15 14.58 11.72
CA VAL A 267 -4.47 15.09 11.26
C VAL A 267 -5.57 14.72 12.23
N TYR A 268 -5.77 13.43 12.51
CA TYR A 268 -6.94 12.98 13.25
C TYR A 268 -6.86 13.29 14.75
N ARG A 269 -5.74 12.97 15.40
CA ARG A 269 -5.55 13.26 16.83
C ARG A 269 -5.61 14.76 17.14
N PRO A 270 -4.89 15.67 16.45
CA PRO A 270 -4.94 17.11 16.76
C PRO A 270 -6.32 17.72 16.54
N ARG A 271 -7.07 17.27 15.54
CA ARG A 271 -8.44 17.73 15.30
C ARG A 271 -9.39 17.28 16.41
N LEU A 272 -9.28 16.03 16.86
CA LEU A 272 -10.07 15.53 17.99
C LEU A 272 -9.76 16.30 19.28
N GLU A 273 -8.49 16.66 19.50
CA GLU A 273 -8.08 17.52 20.62
C GLU A 273 -8.68 18.93 20.52
N ALA A 274 -8.82 19.49 19.32
CA ALA A 274 -9.48 20.77 19.13
C ALA A 274 -10.98 20.70 19.49
N ILE A 275 -11.70 19.68 19.00
CA ILE A 275 -13.11 19.45 19.32
C ILE A 275 -13.32 19.31 20.84
N ASP A 276 -12.44 18.59 21.53
CA ASP A 276 -12.48 18.46 22.99
C ASP A 276 -12.36 19.80 23.69
N ARG A 277 -11.38 20.61 23.26
CA ARG A 277 -11.10 21.92 23.85
C ARG A 277 -12.28 22.86 23.67
N ASP A 278 -12.83 22.93 22.46
CA ASP A 278 -13.96 23.79 22.12
C ASP A 278 -15.23 23.35 22.87
N THR A 279 -15.48 22.04 22.95
CA THR A 279 -16.62 21.50 23.71
C THR A 279 -16.49 21.76 25.21
N ALA A 280 -15.27 21.67 25.76
CA ALA A 280 -15.02 21.98 27.16
C ALA A 280 -15.24 23.47 27.47
N ALA A 281 -14.85 24.37 26.56
CA ALA A 281 -15.10 25.80 26.66
C ALA A 281 -16.60 26.11 26.65
N LEU A 282 -17.34 25.60 25.65
CA LEU A 282 -18.79 25.76 25.55
C LEU A 282 -19.53 25.22 26.79
N ARG A 283 -19.07 24.09 27.35
CA ARG A 283 -19.60 23.57 28.61
C ARG A 283 -19.39 24.55 29.77
N GLY A 284 -18.20 25.16 29.87
CA GLY A 284 -17.90 26.16 30.90
C GLY A 284 -18.75 27.44 30.77
N GLU A 285 -18.96 27.90 29.54
CA GLU A 285 -19.85 29.03 29.23
C GLU A 285 -21.31 28.70 29.60
N ALA A 286 -21.83 27.54 29.18
CA ALA A 286 -23.18 27.10 29.51
C ALA A 286 -23.39 26.95 31.03
N GLN A 287 -22.39 26.46 31.77
CA GLN A 287 -22.43 26.39 33.24
C GLN A 287 -22.49 27.78 33.88
N THR A 288 -21.77 28.76 33.32
CA THR A 288 -21.79 30.14 33.80
C THR A 288 -23.16 30.77 33.56
N LEU A 289 -23.67 30.68 32.31
CA LEU A 289 -25.01 31.18 31.96
C LEU A 289 -26.12 30.54 32.80
N LEU A 290 -26.00 29.25 33.16
CA LEU A 290 -27.01 28.56 33.96
C LEU A 290 -27.10 29.08 35.40
N ARG A 291 -25.99 29.61 35.95
CA ARG A 291 -25.98 30.24 37.28
C ARG A 291 -26.77 31.54 37.28
N ASP A 292 -26.71 32.28 36.17
CA ASP A 292 -27.36 33.58 36.04
C ASP A 292 -28.80 33.47 35.52
N ALA A 293 -29.15 32.39 34.83
CA ALA A 293 -30.48 32.14 34.28
C ALA A 293 -31.55 31.95 35.37
N ARG A 294 -32.54 32.85 35.38
CA ARG A 294 -33.69 32.85 36.32
C ARG A 294 -34.96 32.25 35.72
N GLU A 295 -35.13 32.36 34.41
CA GLU A 295 -36.33 31.87 33.71
C GLU A 295 -36.25 30.36 33.46
N ALA A 296 -37.33 29.63 33.77
CA ALA A 296 -37.37 28.18 33.62
C ALA A 296 -37.06 27.67 32.19
N PRO A 297 -37.56 28.30 31.10
CA PRO A 297 -37.23 27.86 29.74
C PRO A 297 -35.75 27.98 29.38
N LEU A 298 -35.10 29.09 29.78
CA LEU A 298 -33.67 29.32 29.53
C LEU A 298 -32.80 28.32 30.29
N ARG A 299 -33.15 28.03 31.54
CA ARG A 299 -32.48 27.02 32.36
C ARG A 299 -32.58 25.63 31.72
N ALA A 300 -33.78 25.24 31.28
CA ALA A 300 -34.00 23.95 30.62
C ALA A 300 -33.18 23.80 29.33
N ALA A 301 -33.06 24.86 28.53
CA ALA A 301 -32.23 24.87 27.33
C ALA A 301 -30.74 24.71 27.66
N LEU A 302 -30.23 25.43 28.66
CA LEU A 302 -28.83 25.34 29.08
C LEU A 302 -28.50 23.96 29.67
N GLU A 303 -29.39 23.37 30.46
CA GLU A 303 -29.25 21.99 30.95
C GLU A 303 -29.22 20.97 29.81
N ALA A 304 -30.04 21.16 28.77
CA ALA A 304 -29.99 20.32 27.56
C ALA A 304 -28.65 20.45 26.83
N ASN A 305 -28.11 21.67 26.71
CA ASN A 305 -26.79 21.91 26.12
C ASN A 305 -25.68 21.25 26.93
N LEU A 306 -25.71 21.34 28.26
CA LEU A 306 -24.74 20.68 29.13
C LEU A 306 -24.74 19.16 28.93
N ARG A 307 -25.93 18.53 28.87
CA ARG A 307 -26.05 17.10 28.55
C ARG A 307 -25.46 16.77 27.17
N ALA A 308 -25.68 17.63 26.18
CA ALA A 308 -25.11 17.45 24.85
C ALA A 308 -23.58 17.56 24.85
N HIS A 309 -22.99 18.56 25.52
CA HIS A 309 -21.54 18.72 25.65
C HIS A 309 -20.90 17.55 26.41
N GLU A 310 -21.53 17.06 27.48
CA GLU A 310 -21.05 15.87 28.20
C GLU A 310 -21.05 14.62 27.33
N LEU A 311 -22.11 14.43 26.53
CA LEU A 311 -22.16 13.33 25.57
C LEU A 311 -21.03 13.45 24.54
N THR A 312 -20.82 14.64 23.98
CA THR A 312 -19.73 14.90 23.03
C THR A 312 -18.37 14.60 23.65
N LEU A 313 -18.07 15.05 24.88
CA LEU A 313 -16.80 14.79 25.55
C LEU A 313 -16.58 13.30 25.87
N ARG A 314 -17.62 12.56 26.27
CA ARG A 314 -17.52 11.11 26.45
C ARG A 314 -17.16 10.41 25.15
N ALA A 315 -17.78 10.87 24.07
CA ALA A 315 -17.65 10.29 22.77
C ALA A 315 -16.29 10.52 22.11
N THR A 316 -15.80 11.75 22.15
CA THR A 316 -14.45 12.07 21.70
C THR A 316 -13.39 11.33 22.53
N GLY A 317 -13.66 11.12 23.83
CA GLY A 317 -12.84 10.25 24.69
C GLY A 317 -12.81 8.78 24.23
N LEU A 318 -13.93 8.22 23.78
CA LEU A 318 -13.98 6.88 23.17
C LEU A 318 -13.19 6.85 21.84
N TYR A 319 -13.41 7.83 20.98
CA TYR A 319 -12.75 7.90 19.68
C TYR A 319 -11.23 8.09 19.81
N ARG A 320 -10.77 8.82 20.83
CA ARG A 320 -9.33 8.96 21.12
C ARG A 320 -8.68 7.62 21.46
N ARG A 321 -9.35 6.80 22.27
CA ARG A 321 -8.85 5.45 22.61
C ARG A 321 -8.79 4.59 21.36
N TYR A 322 -9.85 4.60 20.55
CA TYR A 322 -9.88 3.90 19.27
C TYR A 322 -8.72 4.28 18.35
N LEU A 323 -8.47 5.59 18.12
CA LEU A 323 -7.34 6.04 17.31
C LEU A 323 -5.98 5.63 17.90
N GLN A 324 -5.84 5.62 19.22
CA GLN A 324 -4.62 5.19 19.90
C GLN A 324 -4.36 3.69 19.70
N ASP A 325 -5.39 2.86 19.80
CA ASP A 325 -5.29 1.42 19.60
C ASP A 325 -4.94 1.10 18.14
N GLN A 326 -5.60 1.77 17.19
CA GLN A 326 -5.27 1.68 15.76
C GLN A 326 -3.82 2.08 15.48
N ARG A 327 -3.36 3.21 16.03
CA ARG A 327 -1.98 3.67 15.90
C ARG A 327 -1.00 2.61 16.39
N ASN A 328 -1.23 2.03 17.57
CA ASN A 328 -0.35 1.04 18.18
C ASN A 328 -0.29 -0.25 17.34
N GLY A 329 -1.45 -0.73 16.87
CA GLY A 329 -1.55 -1.88 15.98
C GLY A 329 -0.82 -1.65 14.66
N LEU A 330 -1.04 -0.49 14.03
CA LEU A 330 -0.41 -0.12 12.77
C LEU A 330 1.11 0.08 12.90
N ALA A 331 1.58 0.71 13.98
CA ALA A 331 3.01 0.85 14.25
C ALA A 331 3.68 -0.52 14.40
N THR A 332 3.03 -1.47 15.08
CA THR A 332 3.54 -2.84 15.21
C THR A 332 3.58 -3.56 13.86
N ALA A 333 2.54 -3.39 13.03
CA ALA A 333 2.51 -3.93 11.68
C ALA A 333 3.61 -3.34 10.79
N LEU A 334 3.84 -2.02 10.88
CA LEU A 334 4.88 -1.31 10.15
C LEU A 334 6.28 -1.84 10.47
N GLU A 335 6.59 -2.04 11.76
CA GLU A 335 7.88 -2.62 12.16
C GLU A 335 8.09 -4.04 11.62
N ARG A 336 7.02 -4.85 11.55
CA ARG A 336 7.08 -6.18 10.93
C ARG A 336 7.31 -6.08 9.42
N THR A 337 6.61 -5.19 8.73
CA THR A 337 6.81 -4.94 7.29
C THR A 337 8.24 -4.50 7.01
N ARG A 338 8.79 -3.60 7.83
CA ARG A 338 10.19 -3.14 7.72
C ARG A 338 11.19 -4.28 7.89
N ALA A 339 11.01 -5.10 8.92
CA ALA A 339 11.85 -6.28 9.14
C ALA A 339 11.76 -7.27 7.98
N ALA A 340 10.55 -7.56 7.49
CA ALA A 340 10.32 -8.43 6.34
C ALA A 340 10.97 -7.87 5.07
N ARG A 341 10.83 -6.55 4.83
CA ARG A 341 11.45 -5.89 3.67
C ARG A 341 12.96 -5.98 3.74
N GLN A 342 13.56 -5.80 4.91
CA GLN A 342 15.01 -5.91 5.06
C GLN A 342 15.51 -7.31 4.66
N VAL A 343 14.80 -8.36 5.07
CA VAL A 343 15.11 -9.74 4.67
C VAL A 343 14.89 -9.95 3.17
N ALA A 344 13.79 -9.43 2.61
CA ALA A 344 13.51 -9.51 1.18
C ALA A 344 14.56 -8.79 0.33
N ASP A 345 14.96 -7.57 0.73
CA ASP A 345 16.02 -6.79 0.08
C ASP A 345 17.36 -7.55 0.11
N ASN A 346 17.71 -8.16 1.25
CA ASN A 346 18.90 -9.00 1.35
C ASN A 346 18.80 -10.23 0.44
N THR A 347 17.65 -10.90 0.44
CA THR A 347 17.41 -12.12 -0.35
C THR A 347 17.49 -11.83 -1.84
N ALA A 348 16.90 -10.72 -2.30
CA ALA A 348 16.96 -10.28 -3.69
C ALA A 348 18.39 -10.00 -4.15
N ARG A 349 19.22 -9.40 -3.28
CA ARG A 349 20.65 -9.20 -3.54
C ARG A 349 21.42 -10.52 -3.59
N THR A 350 21.20 -11.41 -2.61
CA THR A 350 21.84 -12.72 -2.56
C THR A 350 21.50 -13.56 -3.80
N ALA A 351 20.24 -13.59 -4.21
CA ALA A 351 19.80 -14.27 -5.42
C ALA A 351 20.47 -13.67 -6.67
N THR A 352 20.50 -12.34 -6.78
CA THR A 352 21.21 -11.62 -7.84
C THR A 352 22.68 -12.03 -7.92
N LEU A 353 23.42 -11.95 -6.81
CA LEU A 353 24.84 -12.30 -6.74
C LEU A 353 25.09 -13.78 -7.10
N ALA A 354 24.27 -14.69 -6.57
CA ALA A 354 24.39 -16.13 -6.86
C ALA A 354 24.18 -16.43 -8.35
N LEU A 355 23.20 -15.79 -8.98
CA LEU A 355 22.94 -15.91 -10.42
C LEU A 355 24.07 -15.30 -11.25
N ASP A 356 24.65 -14.17 -10.84
CA ASP A 356 25.81 -13.57 -11.51
C ASP A 356 27.02 -14.53 -11.47
N VAL A 357 27.30 -15.14 -10.32
CA VAL A 357 28.37 -16.15 -10.17
C VAL A 357 28.08 -17.38 -11.04
N ALA A 358 26.86 -17.90 -11.03
CA ALA A 358 26.46 -19.02 -11.87
C ALA A 358 26.65 -18.71 -13.37
N GLY A 359 26.31 -17.49 -13.79
CA GLY A 359 26.57 -16.98 -15.13
C GLY A 359 28.05 -16.96 -15.48
N MET A 360 28.90 -16.43 -14.58
CA MET A 360 30.36 -16.42 -14.75
C MET A 360 30.93 -17.83 -14.89
N MET A 361 30.49 -18.79 -14.05
CA MET A 361 30.95 -20.18 -14.12
C MET A 361 30.57 -20.85 -15.45
N ARG A 362 29.35 -20.62 -15.95
CA ARG A 362 28.92 -21.14 -17.26
C ARG A 362 29.66 -20.51 -18.42
N ASN A 363 29.99 -19.21 -18.34
CA ASN A 363 30.78 -18.52 -19.36
C ASN A 363 32.24 -19.01 -19.34
N GLY A 364 32.89 -19.04 -18.17
CA GLY A 364 34.26 -19.52 -18.03
C GLY A 364 34.42 -21.00 -18.41
N GLY A 365 33.44 -21.84 -18.10
CA GLY A 365 33.42 -23.23 -18.56
C GLY A 365 33.31 -23.37 -20.09
N ARG A 366 32.51 -22.50 -20.74
CA ARG A 366 32.45 -22.42 -22.21
C ARG A 366 33.76 -21.92 -22.81
N ASP A 367 34.38 -20.92 -22.22
CA ASP A 367 35.63 -20.33 -22.71
C ASP A 367 36.79 -21.33 -22.57
N VAL A 368 36.90 -22.02 -21.44
CA VAL A 368 37.87 -23.12 -21.25
C VAL A 368 37.57 -24.28 -22.19
N GLY A 369 36.31 -24.66 -22.36
CA GLY A 369 35.90 -25.67 -23.33
C GLY A 369 36.28 -25.32 -24.76
N ALA A 370 36.09 -24.05 -25.16
CA ALA A 370 36.48 -23.51 -26.47
C ALA A 370 38.01 -23.50 -26.65
N VAL A 371 38.77 -23.17 -25.61
CA VAL A 371 40.25 -23.26 -25.62
C VAL A 371 40.74 -24.70 -25.73
N LEU A 372 40.08 -25.66 -25.07
CA LEU A 372 40.47 -27.07 -25.12
C LEU A 372 40.02 -27.78 -26.42
N THR A 373 38.99 -27.26 -27.11
CA THR A 373 38.59 -27.72 -28.45
C THR A 373 39.31 -26.98 -29.58
N ALA A 374 39.95 -25.84 -29.30
CA ALA A 374 40.88 -25.21 -30.20
C ALA A 374 42.10 -26.12 -30.38
N ARG A 375 42.13 -26.89 -31.49
CA ARG A 375 43.34 -27.61 -31.89
C ARG A 375 44.46 -26.59 -32.05
N PRO A 376 45.68 -26.83 -31.51
CA PRO A 376 46.83 -26.05 -31.93
C PRO A 376 46.95 -26.17 -33.47
N PRO A 377 47.28 -25.08 -34.19
CA PRO A 377 47.55 -25.19 -35.61
C PRO A 377 48.60 -26.29 -35.78
N VAL A 378 48.22 -27.35 -36.49
CA VAL A 378 49.13 -28.43 -36.84
C VAL A 378 50.23 -27.77 -37.67
N LEU A 379 51.45 -27.73 -37.14
CA LEU A 379 52.64 -27.57 -37.98
C LEU A 379 52.52 -28.65 -39.05
N VAL A 380 52.27 -28.22 -40.29
CA VAL A 380 52.30 -29.12 -41.44
C VAL A 380 53.62 -29.87 -41.37
N PRO A 381 53.62 -31.19 -41.17
CA PRO A 381 54.84 -31.96 -41.29
C PRO A 381 55.29 -31.82 -42.74
N PHE A 382 56.54 -31.45 -42.96
CA PHE A 382 57.12 -31.46 -44.31
C PHE A 382 57.04 -32.91 -44.84
N GLY A 383 56.06 -33.16 -45.69
CA GLY A 383 55.82 -34.48 -46.27
C GLY A 383 56.91 -34.81 -47.28
N GLY A 384 57.79 -35.76 -46.94
CA GLY A 384 58.84 -36.29 -47.81
C GLY A 384 58.35 -37.01 -49.08
N THR A 385 57.08 -36.88 -49.47
CA THR A 385 56.53 -37.37 -50.75
C THR A 385 56.86 -36.44 -51.93
N VAL A 386 57.32 -35.22 -51.67
CA VAL A 386 57.94 -34.34 -52.68
C VAL A 386 59.39 -34.77 -52.95
N LEU A 387 60.16 -35.08 -51.90
CA LEU A 387 61.54 -35.58 -52.01
C LEU A 387 61.64 -36.94 -52.71
N ARG A 388 60.67 -37.84 -52.50
CA ARG A 388 60.68 -39.18 -53.12
C ARG A 388 60.36 -39.16 -54.62
N ARG A 389 59.47 -38.25 -55.07
CA ARG A 389 59.17 -38.04 -56.50
C ARG A 389 60.33 -37.38 -57.24
N GLU A 390 61.04 -36.44 -56.61
CA GLU A 390 62.25 -35.84 -57.18
C GLU A 390 63.41 -36.84 -57.26
N PHE A 391 63.61 -37.70 -56.25
CA PHE A 391 64.66 -38.73 -56.27
C PHE A 391 64.41 -39.80 -57.35
N GLU A 392 63.17 -40.26 -57.52
CA GLU A 392 62.79 -41.21 -58.60
C GLU A 392 62.83 -40.58 -60.00
N GLY A 393 62.64 -39.25 -60.11
CA GLY A 393 62.84 -38.49 -61.33
C GLY A 393 64.32 -38.28 -61.68
N LEU A 394 65.17 -38.03 -60.68
CA LEU A 394 66.63 -37.95 -60.83
C LEU A 394 67.25 -39.30 -61.21
N SER A 395 66.83 -40.40 -60.59
CA SER A 395 67.35 -41.75 -60.89
C SER A 395 66.98 -42.24 -62.30
N ARG A 396 65.80 -41.86 -62.83
CA ARG A 396 65.45 -42.14 -64.24
C ARG A 396 66.33 -41.33 -65.21
N ARG A 397 66.57 -40.06 -64.90
CA ARG A 397 67.42 -39.18 -65.72
C ARG A 397 68.91 -39.54 -65.67
N MET A 398 69.39 -40.16 -64.58
CA MET A 398 70.76 -40.67 -64.50
C MET A 398 70.93 -42.13 -64.96
N GLY A 399 69.83 -42.88 -65.13
CA GLY A 399 69.85 -44.21 -65.76
C GLY A 399 69.83 -44.17 -67.29
N GLU A 400 69.18 -43.16 -67.89
CA GLU A 400 69.10 -43.01 -69.36
C GLU A 400 70.26 -42.19 -69.97
N ALA A 401 71.18 -41.68 -69.14
CA ALA A 401 72.45 -41.10 -69.58
C ALA A 401 73.64 -42.04 -69.34
N GLY A 402 73.38 -43.33 -69.09
CA GLY A 402 74.38 -44.34 -68.73
C GLY A 402 74.20 -45.73 -69.35
N SER A 403 73.40 -45.88 -70.41
CA SER A 403 73.39 -47.06 -71.30
C SER A 403 72.55 -46.83 -72.55
#